data_AF-A0A1G2I1H5-F1
#
_entry.id   AF-A0A1G2I1H5-F1
#
_cell.length_a   1.000
_cell.length_b   1.000
_cell.length_c   1.000
_cell.angle_alpha   90.00
_cell.angle_beta   90.00
_cell.angle_gamma   90.00
#
_symmetry.space_group_name_H-M   'P 1'
#
loop_
_entity.id
_entity.type
_entity.pdbx_description
1 polymer ?
#
loop_
_entity_poly.entity_id
_entity_poly.type
_entity_poly.pdbx_seq_one_letter_code
_entity_poly.pdbx_strand_id
1 'polypeptide(L)'
;MEKGFISDILRSTKTVFSFKDLILFWGNIEAETARARLSYYTRNGGLYPIRRGLYAKDKNYDKLELATKIFTPSYVSFETVLSEAGVVFQHYSQIFVASYQTKDITCDSQIYSFKRLKENILTNNAGIENRGNYSAASKERAFLDILYLNKEYHFDNLSPLDWDKVFAMIPIYDNKRMIREVNKYFKEFKKDNI
;
A
#
# COMPACT_ATOMS: atom_id res chain seq x y z
N MET A 1 -29.57 14.72 18.82
CA MET A 1 -28.45 13.81 18.52
C MET A 1 -27.24 14.66 18.19
N GLU A 2 -26.20 14.61 19.01
CA GLU A 2 -25.08 15.56 18.98
C GLU A 2 -24.39 15.61 17.62
N LYS A 3 -24.25 16.83 17.10
CA LYS A 3 -23.48 17.17 15.89
C LYS A 3 -21.97 16.87 16.04
N GLY A 4 -21.50 16.41 17.21
CA GLY A 4 -20.08 16.21 17.54
C GLY A 4 -19.46 14.91 17.03
N PHE A 5 -20.22 13.83 16.81
CA PHE A 5 -19.60 12.52 16.50
C PHE A 5 -19.01 12.42 15.09
N ILE A 6 -19.41 13.31 14.18
CA ILE A 6 -18.81 13.40 12.85
C ILE A 6 -17.60 14.34 12.85
N SER A 7 -17.52 15.31 13.78
CA SER A 7 -16.46 16.32 13.75
C SER A 7 -15.07 15.72 13.95
N ASP A 8 -14.94 14.69 14.77
CA ASP A 8 -13.65 14.03 15.01
C ASP A 8 -13.18 13.25 13.78
N ILE A 9 -14.12 12.59 13.09
CA ILE A 9 -13.85 11.94 11.80
C ILE A 9 -13.41 13.00 10.78
N LEU A 10 -14.12 14.13 10.68
CA LEU A 10 -13.80 15.19 9.73
C LEU A 10 -12.46 15.86 9.99
N ARG A 11 -12.08 16.04 11.26
CA ARG A 11 -10.78 16.62 11.68
C ARG A 11 -9.59 15.67 11.52
N SER A 12 -9.83 14.36 11.47
CA SER A 12 -8.77 13.35 11.28
C SER A 12 -8.00 13.58 9.97
N THR A 13 -6.71 13.29 9.93
CA THR A 13 -5.96 13.25 8.66
C THR A 13 -6.30 12.01 7.83
N LYS A 14 -6.84 10.95 8.46
CA LYS A 14 -7.31 9.75 7.76
C LYS A 14 -8.44 10.11 6.80
N THR A 15 -8.38 9.54 5.61
CA THR A 15 -9.41 9.69 4.59
C THR A 15 -10.26 8.43 4.45
N VAL A 16 -9.75 7.27 4.89
CA VAL A 16 -10.43 5.97 4.80
C VAL A 16 -10.56 5.35 6.20
N PHE A 17 -11.76 4.88 6.50
CA PHE A 17 -12.15 4.37 7.81
C PHE A 17 -12.75 2.99 7.67
N SER A 18 -12.20 2.03 8.42
CA SER A 18 -12.88 0.75 8.65
C SER A 18 -14.01 0.93 9.65
N PHE A 19 -14.92 -0.04 9.70
CA PHE A 19 -15.93 -0.06 10.77
C PHE A 19 -15.32 -0.03 12.18
N LYS A 20 -14.16 -0.67 12.37
CA LYS A 20 -13.41 -0.63 13.63
C LYS A 20 -12.86 0.77 13.94
N ASP A 21 -12.31 1.46 12.93
CA ASP A 21 -11.87 2.85 13.08
C ASP A 21 -13.06 3.73 13.52
N LEU A 22 -14.22 3.60 12.89
CA LEU A 22 -15.41 4.39 13.22
C LEU A 22 -15.91 4.15 14.64
N ILE A 23 -15.92 2.90 15.12
CA ILE A 23 -16.25 2.59 16.52
C ILE A 23 -15.31 3.33 17.47
N LEU A 24 -14.01 3.35 17.17
CA LEU A 24 -13.01 4.07 17.98
C LEU A 24 -13.28 5.57 17.99
N PHE A 25 -13.53 6.18 16.83
CA PHE A 25 -13.88 7.61 16.73
C PHE A 25 -15.18 7.97 17.46
N TRP A 26 -16.07 7.00 17.66
CA TRP A 26 -17.32 7.20 18.38
C TRP A 26 -17.23 6.89 19.88
N GLY A 27 -16.03 6.66 20.42
CA GLY A 27 -15.82 6.39 21.84
C GLY A 27 -16.11 4.94 22.23
N ASN A 28 -15.81 3.98 21.34
CA ASN A 28 -15.96 2.54 21.57
C ASN A 28 -17.39 2.10 21.92
N ILE A 29 -18.38 2.71 21.27
CA ILE A 29 -19.79 2.32 21.39
C ILE A 29 -20.04 0.88 20.93
N GLU A 30 -21.16 0.32 21.37
CA GLU A 30 -21.61 -1.00 20.96
C GLU A 30 -21.79 -1.11 19.43
N ALA A 31 -21.47 -2.30 18.90
CA ALA A 31 -21.46 -2.53 17.46
C ALA A 31 -22.83 -2.32 16.79
N GLU A 32 -23.93 -2.59 17.50
CA GLU A 32 -25.29 -2.34 16.99
C GLU A 32 -25.56 -0.85 16.82
N THR A 33 -25.27 -0.07 17.85
CA THR A 33 -25.37 1.40 17.82
C THR A 33 -24.47 1.99 16.72
N ALA A 34 -23.24 1.48 16.57
CA ALA A 34 -22.33 1.88 15.51
C ALA A 34 -22.89 1.56 14.11
N ARG A 35 -23.55 0.41 13.92
CA ARG A 35 -24.20 0.06 12.63
C ARG A 35 -25.36 1.00 12.31
N ALA A 36 -26.21 1.30 13.29
CA ALA A 36 -27.32 2.25 13.10
C ALA A 36 -26.81 3.65 12.72
N ARG A 37 -25.79 4.14 13.44
CA ARG A 37 -25.14 5.43 13.19
C ARG A 37 -24.45 5.48 11.82
N LEU A 38 -23.69 4.45 11.47
CA LEU A 38 -23.07 4.33 10.16
C LEU A 38 -24.11 4.38 9.04
N SER A 39 -25.20 3.62 9.19
CA SER A 39 -26.28 3.59 8.21
C SER A 39 -26.97 4.95 8.05
N TYR A 40 -27.11 5.71 9.14
CA TYR A 40 -27.61 7.09 9.09
C TYR A 40 -26.66 8.00 8.29
N TYR A 41 -25.35 7.96 8.58
CA TYR A 41 -24.38 8.82 7.89
C TYR A 41 -24.20 8.48 6.43
N THR A 42 -24.23 7.20 6.03
CA THR A 42 -24.15 6.84 4.62
C THR A 42 -25.40 7.21 3.84
N ARG A 43 -26.60 7.07 4.45
CA ARG A 43 -27.87 7.47 3.82
C ARG A 43 -27.99 8.99 3.63
N ASN A 44 -27.47 9.76 4.57
CA ASN A 44 -27.55 11.22 4.54
C ASN A 44 -26.32 11.89 3.90
N GLY A 45 -25.40 11.13 3.32
CA GLY A 45 -24.20 11.66 2.65
C GLY A 45 -23.11 12.20 3.59
N GLY A 46 -23.20 11.95 4.90
CA GLY A 46 -22.16 12.32 5.87
C GLY A 46 -20.93 11.40 5.87
N LEU A 47 -21.05 10.20 5.31
CA LEU A 47 -19.95 9.30 5.00
C LEU A 47 -20.15 8.68 3.61
N TYR A 48 -19.07 8.57 2.86
CA TYR A 48 -19.04 7.93 1.56
C TYR A 48 -18.74 6.43 1.69
N PRO A 49 -19.65 5.52 1.31
CA PRO A 49 -19.36 4.09 1.29
C PRO A 49 -18.50 3.75 0.05
N ILE A 50 -17.21 3.46 0.26
CA ILE A 50 -16.31 3.08 -0.83
C ILE A 50 -16.56 1.63 -1.26
N ARG A 51 -16.56 0.73 -0.27
CA ARG A 51 -16.86 -0.69 -0.43
C ARG A 51 -17.32 -1.26 0.90
N ARG A 52 -17.79 -2.51 0.89
CA ARG A 52 -18.21 -3.19 2.14
C ARG A 52 -17.11 -3.11 3.20
N GLY A 53 -17.43 -2.45 4.32
CA GLY A 53 -16.57 -2.32 5.49
C GLY A 53 -15.59 -1.15 5.48
N LEU A 54 -15.48 -0.40 4.39
CA LEU A 54 -14.59 0.76 4.25
C LEU A 54 -15.35 1.99 3.78
N TYR A 55 -15.14 3.10 4.48
CA TYR A 55 -15.87 4.34 4.33
C TYR A 55 -14.89 5.52 4.23
N ALA A 56 -15.30 6.60 3.60
CA ALA A 56 -14.55 7.85 3.53
C ALA A 56 -15.42 9.04 3.93
N LYS A 57 -14.79 10.20 4.04
CA LYS A 57 -15.51 11.48 4.24
C LYS A 57 -16.28 11.86 2.99
N ASP A 58 -15.65 11.70 1.83
CA ASP A 58 -16.21 12.00 0.52
C ASP A 58 -15.49 11.15 -0.56
N LYS A 59 -15.72 11.46 -1.83
CA LYS A 59 -15.13 10.74 -2.98
C LYS A 59 -13.65 11.04 -3.23
N ASN A 60 -13.09 12.06 -2.58
CA ASN A 60 -11.69 12.50 -2.75
C ASN A 60 -10.77 11.88 -1.70
N TYR A 61 -11.04 10.64 -1.30
CA TYR A 61 -10.19 9.92 -0.36
C TYR A 61 -8.86 9.52 -1.00
N ASP A 62 -7.85 9.31 -0.16
CA ASP A 62 -6.55 8.82 -0.62
C ASP A 62 -6.65 7.35 -1.04
N LYS A 63 -6.45 7.12 -2.33
CA LYS A 63 -6.49 5.78 -2.93
C LYS A 63 -5.37 4.88 -2.38
N LEU A 64 -4.21 5.43 -2.03
CA LEU A 64 -3.11 4.67 -1.41
C LEU A 64 -3.47 4.26 0.03
N GLU A 65 -4.18 5.11 0.76
CA GLU A 65 -4.76 4.76 2.06
C GLU A 65 -5.79 3.63 1.93
N LEU A 66 -6.67 3.70 0.93
CA LEU A 66 -7.61 2.61 0.66
C LEU A 66 -6.87 1.30 0.35
N ALA A 67 -5.84 1.36 -0.48
CA ALA A 67 -5.06 0.21 -0.92
C ALA A 67 -4.58 -0.64 0.26
N THR A 68 -4.08 -0.01 1.32
CA THR A 68 -3.54 -0.70 2.51
C THR A 68 -4.61 -1.15 3.53
N LYS A 69 -5.85 -0.66 3.40
CA LYS A 69 -6.99 -1.04 4.25
C LYS A 69 -7.86 -2.14 3.67
N ILE A 70 -7.77 -2.40 2.37
CA ILE A 70 -8.52 -3.48 1.71
C ILE A 70 -8.12 -4.86 2.25
N PHE A 71 -6.81 -5.10 2.35
CA PHE A 71 -6.24 -6.29 2.96
C PHE A 71 -5.19 -5.86 3.97
N THR A 72 -5.18 -6.45 5.15
CA THR A 72 -4.22 -6.14 6.21
C THR A 72 -3.70 -7.45 6.76
N PRO A 73 -2.37 -7.65 6.89
CA PRO A 73 -1.29 -6.69 6.58
C PRO A 73 -1.07 -6.48 5.07
N SER A 74 -0.71 -5.25 4.68
CA SER A 74 -0.28 -4.89 3.32
C SER A 74 0.47 -3.57 3.29
N TYR A 75 1.17 -3.30 2.18
CA TYR A 75 1.80 -2.00 1.89
C TYR A 75 1.88 -1.76 0.38
N VAL A 76 1.88 -0.50 -0.03
CA VAL A 76 2.06 -0.10 -1.44
C VAL A 76 3.50 -0.40 -1.87
N SER A 77 3.70 -1.08 -3.00
CA SER A 77 5.04 -1.51 -3.46
C SER A 77 5.11 -1.58 -4.99
N PHE A 78 6.07 -2.34 -5.51
CA PHE A 78 6.22 -2.71 -6.91
C PHE A 78 6.23 -1.49 -7.85
N GLU A 79 5.53 -1.56 -8.98
CA GLU A 79 5.52 -0.53 -10.01
C GLU A 79 4.97 0.81 -9.51
N THR A 80 4.08 0.82 -8.51
CA THR A 80 3.59 2.09 -7.95
C THR A 80 4.71 2.89 -7.31
N VAL A 81 5.56 2.26 -6.50
CA VAL A 81 6.70 2.93 -5.86
C VAL A 81 7.84 3.16 -6.85
N LEU A 82 8.12 2.18 -7.70
CA LEU A 82 9.24 2.27 -8.65
C LEU A 82 8.99 3.33 -9.74
N SER A 83 7.75 3.54 -10.16
CA SER A 83 7.40 4.59 -11.11
C SER A 83 7.55 5.98 -10.47
N GLU A 84 7.09 6.15 -9.22
CA GLU A 84 7.29 7.39 -8.45
C GLU A 84 8.78 7.72 -8.27
N ALA A 85 9.61 6.69 -8.06
CA ALA A 85 11.06 6.84 -7.92
C ALA A 85 11.83 7.01 -9.24
N GLY A 86 11.15 6.95 -10.40
CA GLY A 86 11.78 7.05 -11.71
C GLY A 86 12.67 5.85 -12.07
N VAL A 87 12.37 4.66 -11.53
CA VAL A 87 13.07 3.40 -11.84
C VAL A 87 12.41 2.65 -13.00
N VAL A 88 11.08 2.78 -13.12
CA VAL A 88 10.31 2.28 -14.27
C VAL A 88 9.49 3.41 -14.87
N PHE A 89 9.41 3.47 -16.19
CA PHE A 89 8.71 4.52 -16.93
C PHE A 89 7.36 4.08 -17.47
N GLN A 90 7.06 2.78 -17.41
CA GLN A 90 5.76 2.27 -17.83
C GLN A 90 4.64 2.88 -16.98
N HIS A 91 3.67 3.49 -17.66
CA HIS A 91 2.48 4.02 -17.01
C HIS A 91 1.50 2.90 -16.68
N TYR A 92 1.32 2.63 -15.39
CA TYR A 92 0.28 1.75 -14.89
C TYR A 92 -0.85 2.56 -14.27
N SER A 93 -2.08 2.31 -14.71
CA SER A 93 -3.27 2.87 -14.05
C SER A 93 -3.61 2.17 -12.73
N GLN A 94 -2.97 1.03 -12.45
CA GLN A 94 -3.20 0.20 -11.28
C GLN A 94 -2.33 0.66 -10.10
N ILE A 95 -2.85 0.52 -8.89
CA ILE A 95 -2.07 0.64 -7.65
C ILE A 95 -1.62 -0.77 -7.24
N PHE A 96 -0.32 -1.00 -7.16
CA PHE A 96 0.26 -2.29 -6.81
C PHE A 96 0.56 -2.36 -5.31
N VAL A 97 0.16 -3.48 -4.71
CA VAL A 97 0.17 -3.64 -3.25
C VAL A 97 0.69 -5.02 -2.88
N ALA A 98 1.66 -5.08 -1.97
CA ALA A 98 2.11 -6.32 -1.37
C ALA A 98 1.10 -6.78 -0.31
N SER A 99 0.63 -8.03 -0.38
CA SER A 99 -0.31 -8.59 0.60
C SER A 99 -0.09 -10.08 0.82
N TYR A 100 -0.91 -10.71 1.67
CA TYR A 100 -0.90 -12.16 1.91
C TYR A 100 -1.64 -12.96 0.82
N GLN A 101 -2.27 -12.29 -0.15
CA GLN A 101 -3.01 -12.91 -1.25
C GLN A 101 -2.83 -12.16 -2.59
N THR A 102 -2.98 -12.89 -3.70
CA THR A 102 -2.99 -12.31 -5.05
C THR A 102 -4.44 -12.07 -5.46
N LYS A 103 -4.79 -10.83 -5.78
CA LYS A 103 -6.15 -10.47 -6.22
C LYS A 103 -6.15 -9.09 -6.87
N ASP A 104 -6.96 -8.93 -7.92
CA ASP A 104 -7.27 -7.59 -8.44
C ASP A 104 -8.65 -7.14 -7.95
N ILE A 105 -8.76 -5.88 -7.55
CA ILE A 105 -10.01 -5.29 -7.07
C ILE A 105 -10.19 -3.91 -7.69
N THR A 106 -11.39 -3.62 -8.16
CA THR A 106 -11.77 -2.28 -8.61
C THR A 106 -12.65 -1.59 -7.56
N CYS A 107 -12.32 -0.37 -7.18
CA CYS A 107 -13.15 0.50 -6.34
C CYS A 107 -13.14 1.91 -6.93
N ASP A 108 -14.31 2.52 -7.15
CA ASP A 108 -14.45 3.85 -7.78
C ASP A 108 -13.60 4.02 -9.05
N SER A 109 -13.67 3.03 -9.95
CA SER A 109 -12.90 2.96 -11.20
C SER A 109 -11.37 2.88 -11.04
N GLN A 110 -10.85 2.85 -9.81
CA GLN A 110 -9.44 2.57 -9.53
C GLN A 110 -9.21 1.07 -9.40
N ILE A 111 -8.20 0.55 -10.10
CA ILE A 111 -7.78 -0.85 -9.98
C ILE A 111 -6.64 -0.95 -8.96
N TYR A 112 -6.76 -1.91 -8.05
CA TYR A 112 -5.77 -2.30 -7.06
C TYR A 112 -5.31 -3.72 -7.36
N SER A 113 -4.02 -3.91 -7.68
CA SER A 113 -3.43 -5.22 -7.92
C SER A 113 -2.63 -5.67 -6.71
N PHE A 114 -3.21 -6.61 -5.96
CA PHE A 114 -2.56 -7.21 -4.81
C PHE A 114 -1.70 -8.38 -5.26
N LYS A 115 -0.44 -8.41 -4.82
CA LYS A 115 0.49 -9.50 -5.07
C LYS A 115 0.86 -10.19 -3.76
N ARG A 116 0.81 -11.52 -3.76
CA ARG A 116 1.14 -12.32 -2.59
C ARG A 116 2.64 -12.35 -2.31
N LEU A 117 3.05 -11.91 -1.13
CA LEU A 117 4.37 -12.21 -0.54
C LEU A 117 4.24 -13.30 0.53
N LYS A 118 5.36 -13.96 0.86
CA LYS A 118 5.38 -14.87 2.03
C LYS A 118 5.27 -14.03 3.31
N GLU A 119 4.69 -14.61 4.35
CA GLU A 119 4.40 -13.93 5.62
C GLU A 119 5.64 -13.28 6.25
N ASN A 120 6.76 -14.00 6.28
CA ASN A 120 8.02 -13.51 6.83
C ASN A 120 8.61 -12.32 6.06
N ILE A 121 8.34 -12.22 4.76
CA ILE A 121 8.71 -11.06 3.93
C ILE A 121 7.71 -9.93 4.17
N LEU A 122 6.40 -10.23 4.07
CA LEU A 122 5.32 -9.25 4.16
C LEU A 122 5.32 -8.47 5.48
N THR A 123 5.65 -9.14 6.59
CA THR A 123 5.65 -8.55 7.94
C THR A 123 6.99 -7.96 8.35
N ASN A 124 8.03 -8.06 7.51
CA ASN A 124 9.33 -7.47 7.80
C ASN A 124 9.35 -5.97 7.46
N ASN A 125 9.58 -5.15 8.48
CA ASN A 125 9.53 -3.69 8.40
C ASN A 125 10.73 -3.05 7.68
N ALA A 126 11.80 -3.79 7.34
CA ALA A 126 12.94 -3.21 6.66
C ALA A 126 12.55 -2.67 5.28
N GLY A 127 12.84 -1.39 5.07
CA GLY A 127 12.45 -0.66 3.87
C GLY A 127 10.95 -0.41 3.74
N ILE A 128 10.16 -0.54 4.81
CA ILE A 128 8.76 -0.12 4.87
C ILE A 128 8.67 1.23 5.58
N GLU A 129 8.07 2.20 4.92
CA GLU A 129 7.91 3.58 5.36
C GLU A 129 6.44 3.86 5.66
N ASN A 130 6.18 4.67 6.69
CA ASN A 130 4.84 5.17 6.97
C ASN A 130 4.69 6.55 6.31
N ARG A 131 3.86 6.63 5.27
CA ARG A 131 3.61 7.83 4.47
C ARG A 131 2.27 8.47 4.87
N GLY A 132 2.17 8.86 6.14
CA GLY A 132 0.97 9.45 6.72
C GLY A 132 -0.01 8.40 7.22
N ASN A 133 -1.01 8.04 6.40
CA ASN A 133 -2.06 7.10 6.79
C ASN A 133 -1.89 5.69 6.19
N TYR A 134 -0.84 5.46 5.42
CA TYR A 134 -0.58 4.21 4.73
C TYR A 134 0.90 3.81 4.78
N SER A 135 1.15 2.50 4.69
CA SER A 135 2.50 1.95 4.58
C SER A 135 2.88 1.79 3.11
N ALA A 136 4.12 2.15 2.79
CA ALA A 136 4.70 1.98 1.46
C ALA A 136 6.12 1.41 1.55
N ALA A 137 6.54 0.68 0.52
CA ALA A 137 7.93 0.29 0.37
C ALA A 137 8.79 1.50 0.00
N SER A 138 10.03 1.52 0.49
CA SER A 138 11.13 2.23 -0.15
C SER A 138 11.35 1.70 -1.57
N LYS A 139 11.96 2.50 -2.44
CA LYS A 139 12.27 2.09 -3.82
C LYS A 139 13.14 0.83 -3.87
N GLU A 140 14.09 0.65 -2.94
CA GLU A 140 14.92 -0.55 -2.85
C GLU A 140 14.10 -1.78 -2.43
N ARG A 141 13.17 -1.61 -1.49
CA ARG A 141 12.27 -2.69 -1.08
C ARG A 141 11.31 -3.08 -2.21
N ALA A 142 10.75 -2.10 -2.92
CA ALA A 142 9.89 -2.34 -4.07
C ALA A 142 10.62 -3.05 -5.23
N PHE A 143 11.88 -2.68 -5.48
CA PHE A 143 12.76 -3.36 -6.43
C PHE A 143 12.96 -4.84 -6.06
N LEU A 144 13.26 -5.13 -4.79
CA LEU A 144 13.40 -6.51 -4.31
C LEU A 144 12.07 -7.29 -4.36
N ASP A 145 10.95 -6.65 -4.05
CA ASP A 145 9.63 -7.27 -4.14
C ASP A 145 9.29 -7.69 -5.59
N ILE A 146 9.62 -6.85 -6.59
CA ILE A 146 9.51 -7.21 -8.02
C ILE A 146 10.36 -8.44 -8.34
N LEU A 147 11.65 -8.42 -7.96
CA LEU A 147 12.58 -9.52 -8.23
C LEU A 147 12.24 -10.80 -7.50
N TYR A 148 11.50 -10.73 -6.40
CA TYR A 148 11.01 -11.91 -5.70
C TYR A 148 9.93 -12.63 -6.53
N LEU A 149 8.97 -11.87 -7.06
CA LEU A 149 7.83 -12.42 -7.81
C LEU A 149 8.16 -12.76 -9.26
N ASN A 150 9.07 -12.01 -9.88
CA ASN A 150 9.40 -12.15 -11.29
C ASN A 150 10.78 -12.79 -11.45
N LYS A 151 10.91 -13.71 -12.41
CA LYS A 151 12.23 -14.28 -12.77
C LYS A 151 13.03 -13.31 -13.62
N GLU A 152 12.35 -12.55 -14.46
CA GLU A 152 12.90 -11.58 -15.38
C GLU A 152 12.04 -10.33 -15.31
N TYR A 153 12.67 -9.17 -15.23
CA TYR A 153 12.01 -7.87 -15.22
C TYR A 153 12.94 -6.83 -15.85
N HIS A 154 12.41 -5.84 -16.56
CA HIS A 154 13.23 -4.76 -17.10
C HIS A 154 13.03 -3.50 -16.26
N PHE A 155 14.13 -2.94 -15.75
CA PHE A 155 14.11 -1.65 -15.08
C PHE A 155 14.76 -0.63 -16.00
N ASP A 156 14.09 0.50 -16.22
CA ASP A 156 14.53 1.52 -17.18
C ASP A 156 15.70 2.35 -16.63
N ASN A 157 15.74 2.57 -15.31
CA ASN A 157 16.77 3.39 -14.68
C ASN A 157 17.10 2.90 -13.26
N LEU A 158 18.32 2.41 -13.07
CA LEU A 158 18.78 1.91 -11.77
C LEU A 158 19.44 2.99 -10.89
N SER A 159 19.73 4.16 -11.45
CA SER A 159 20.42 5.26 -10.75
C SER A 159 19.75 5.77 -9.48
N PRO A 160 18.40 5.77 -9.35
CA PRO A 160 17.75 6.19 -8.12
C PRO A 160 17.99 5.25 -6.93
N LEU A 161 18.41 3.99 -7.16
CA LEU A 161 18.54 2.99 -6.10
C LEU A 161 19.80 3.19 -5.26
N ASP A 162 19.65 3.08 -3.94
CA ASP A 162 20.75 2.95 -3.00
C ASP A 162 21.12 1.48 -2.85
N TRP A 163 22.21 1.07 -3.50
CA TRP A 163 22.62 -0.33 -3.54
C TRP A 163 23.05 -0.89 -2.18
N ASP A 164 23.58 -0.06 -1.28
CA ASP A 164 23.94 -0.52 0.06
C ASP A 164 22.68 -0.95 0.83
N LYS A 165 21.58 -0.20 0.69
CA LYS A 165 20.27 -0.61 1.22
C LYS A 165 19.71 -1.86 0.55
N VAL A 166 19.86 -2.00 -0.78
CA VAL A 166 19.44 -3.22 -1.50
C VAL A 166 20.15 -4.45 -0.93
N PHE A 167 21.48 -4.38 -0.78
CA PHE A 167 22.27 -5.50 -0.23
C PHE A 167 22.01 -5.75 1.26
N ALA A 168 21.67 -4.72 2.04
CA ALA A 168 21.25 -4.91 3.43
C ALA A 168 19.91 -5.64 3.56
N MET A 169 18.98 -5.45 2.61
CA MET A 169 17.63 -6.01 2.66
C MET A 169 17.45 -7.34 1.94
N ILE A 170 18.28 -7.67 0.96
CA ILE A 170 18.14 -8.94 0.21
C ILE A 170 18.08 -10.21 1.07
N PRO A 171 18.74 -10.32 2.26
CA PRO A 171 18.64 -11.51 3.09
C PRO A 171 17.22 -11.83 3.58
N ILE A 172 16.32 -10.83 3.64
CA ILE A 172 14.90 -11.00 4.06
C ILE A 172 14.19 -12.07 3.22
N TYR A 173 14.56 -12.20 1.95
CA TYR A 173 13.89 -13.07 1.00
C TYR A 173 14.42 -14.52 1.03
N ASP A 174 15.57 -14.75 1.67
CA ASP A 174 16.26 -16.05 1.75
C ASP A 174 16.27 -16.81 0.41
N ASN A 175 16.73 -16.13 -0.64
CA ASN A 175 16.63 -16.63 -2.01
C ASN A 175 17.92 -16.43 -2.80
N LYS A 176 18.65 -17.54 -3.02
CA LYS A 176 19.90 -17.56 -3.80
C LYS A 176 19.73 -17.14 -5.27
N ARG A 177 18.52 -17.24 -5.84
CA ARG A 177 18.22 -16.70 -7.19
C ARG A 177 18.27 -15.18 -7.14
N MET A 178 17.59 -14.57 -6.17
CA MET A 178 17.54 -13.11 -6.05
C MET A 178 18.92 -12.52 -5.84
N ILE A 179 19.77 -13.16 -5.03
CA ILE A 179 21.16 -12.71 -4.84
C ILE A 179 21.90 -12.65 -6.18
N ARG A 180 21.69 -13.61 -7.08
CA ARG A 180 22.29 -13.58 -8.41
C ARG A 180 21.72 -12.46 -9.29
N GLU A 181 20.40 -12.28 -9.30
CA GLU A 181 19.74 -11.22 -10.08
C GLU A 181 20.16 -9.82 -9.61
N VAL A 182 20.16 -9.56 -8.31
CA VAL A 182 20.60 -8.26 -7.75
C VAL A 182 22.05 -7.96 -8.13
N ASN A 183 22.94 -8.95 -8.06
CA ASN A 183 24.32 -8.78 -8.49
C ASN A 183 24.46 -8.54 -10.01
N LYS A 184 23.54 -9.07 -10.83
CA LYS A 184 23.49 -8.79 -12.27
C LYS A 184 23.13 -7.33 -12.51
N TYR A 185 22.01 -6.84 -11.95
CA TYR A 185 21.61 -5.44 -12.09
C TYR A 185 22.64 -4.47 -11.51
N PHE A 186 23.30 -4.82 -10.40
CA PHE A 186 24.36 -3.98 -9.84
C PHE A 186 25.57 -3.85 -10.79
N LYS A 187 25.93 -4.93 -11.48
CA LYS A 187 27.01 -4.90 -12.50
C LYS A 187 26.60 -4.08 -13.72
N GLU A 188 25.35 -4.17 -14.15
CA GLU A 188 24.80 -3.35 -15.24
C GLU A 188 24.86 -1.86 -14.85
N PHE A 189 24.32 -1.51 -13.68
CA PHE A 189 24.40 -0.16 -13.12
C PHE A 189 25.83 0.39 -13.07
N LYS A 190 26.81 -0.42 -12.63
CA LYS A 190 28.21 0.02 -12.62
C LYS A 190 28.78 0.26 -14.02
N LYS A 191 28.41 -0.54 -15.02
CA LYS A 191 28.92 -0.34 -16.39
C LYS A 191 28.41 0.98 -17.00
N ASP A 192 27.19 1.35 -16.68
CA ASP A 192 26.55 2.55 -17.23
C ASP A 192 26.98 3.84 -16.50
N ASN A 193 27.68 3.72 -15.36
CA ASN A 193 28.11 4.84 -14.52
C ASN A 193 29.65 4.88 -14.31
N ILE A 194 30.41 4.24 -15.22
CA ILE A 194 31.88 4.35 -15.33
C ILE A 194 32.23 5.21 -16.54
#